data_AF-A0A9D5R6G7-F1
#
_entry.id   AF-A0A9D5R6G7-F1
#
_cell.length_a   1.000
_cell.length_b   1.000
_cell.length_c   1.000
_cell.angle_alpha   90.00
_cell.angle_beta   90.00
_cell.angle_gamma   90.00
#
_symmetry.space_group_name_H-M   'P 1'
#
loop_
_entity.id
_entity.type
_entity.pdbx_description
1 polymer ?
#
loop_
_entity_poly.entity_id
_entity_poly.type
_entity_poly.pdbx_seq_one_letter_code
_entity_poly.pdbx_strand_id
1 'polypeptide(L)'
;MWMKIRNTFIIFLVSGFWHGANWTFIVWGGLNALFFLPLLIREKNRHHLETVAMGKLIPTFRDAFSILLTFALTCFAWIFFRAENMTSALTYIRNIFSETLFTMPKSLPFKEFFLIGVMLILEWFNRTQEHGLEVERYHVWLRRFIYAAVIYLIIRYANFGSNEFIYFQF
;
A
#
# COMPACT_ATOMS: atom_id res chain seq x y z
N MET A 1 13.33 25.59 -5.78
CA MET A 1 12.10 24.81 -6.04
C MET A 1 12.20 23.95 -7.31
N TRP A 2 12.45 24.55 -8.49
CA TRP A 2 12.57 23.83 -9.77
C TRP A 2 13.46 22.58 -9.77
N MET A 3 14.69 22.69 -9.24
CA MET A 3 15.63 21.57 -9.15
C MET A 3 15.08 20.40 -8.33
N LYS A 4 14.35 20.69 -7.23
CA LYS A 4 13.75 19.65 -6.38
C LYS A 4 12.63 18.91 -7.13
N ILE A 5 11.77 19.64 -7.85
CA ILE A 5 10.71 19.07 -8.69
C ILE A 5 11.33 18.17 -9.76
N ARG A 6 12.25 18.70 -10.57
CA ARG A 6 12.93 17.95 -11.63
C ARG A 6 13.59 16.68 -11.09
N ASN A 7 14.34 16.78 -10.00
CA ASN A 7 15.02 15.62 -9.42
C ASN A 7 14.01 14.57 -8.90
N THR A 8 12.88 14.99 -8.34
CA THR A 8 11.81 14.08 -7.90
C THR A 8 11.23 13.30 -9.09
N PHE A 9 10.93 13.98 -10.20
CA PHE A 9 10.47 13.32 -11.42
C PHE A 9 11.51 12.36 -11.98
N ILE A 10 12.78 12.78 -12.04
CA ILE A 10 13.87 11.90 -12.50
C ILE A 10 13.94 10.64 -11.64
N ILE A 11 13.93 10.77 -10.30
CA ILE A 11 14.02 9.62 -9.39
C ILE A 11 12.87 8.64 -9.61
N PHE A 12 11.63 9.12 -9.68
CA PHE A 12 10.48 8.21 -9.85
C PHE A 12 10.39 7.62 -11.26
N LEU A 13 10.77 8.35 -12.31
CA LEU A 13 10.79 7.81 -13.68
C LEU A 13 11.89 6.77 -13.85
N VAL A 14 13.10 7.03 -13.31
CA VAL A 14 14.20 6.05 -13.31
C VAL A 14 13.83 4.83 -12.48
N SER A 15 13.14 5.00 -11.35
CA SER A 15 12.58 3.89 -10.58
C SER A 15 11.58 3.07 -11.40
N GLY A 16 10.70 3.71 -12.17
CA GLY A 16 9.83 3.03 -13.13
C GLY A 16 10.61 2.20 -14.14
N PHE A 17 11.64 2.77 -14.78
CA PHE A 17 12.51 2.04 -15.70
C PHE A 17 13.23 0.84 -15.08
N TRP A 18 13.59 0.93 -13.79
CA TRP A 18 14.21 -0.18 -13.07
C TRP A 18 13.28 -1.39 -12.95
N HIS A 19 11.96 -1.17 -12.88
CA HIS A 19 10.97 -2.25 -12.82
C HIS A 19 10.64 -2.88 -14.17
N GLY A 20 10.85 -2.17 -15.29
CA GLY A 20 10.71 -2.74 -16.63
C GLY A 20 10.66 -1.70 -17.74
N ALA A 21 10.75 -2.18 -18.99
CA ALA A 21 10.77 -1.33 -20.19
C ALA A 21 9.37 -0.94 -20.72
N ASN A 22 8.29 -1.38 -20.06
CA ASN A 22 6.93 -1.08 -20.48
C ASN A 22 6.53 0.37 -20.14
N TRP A 23 5.72 0.99 -21.00
CA TRP A 23 5.15 2.32 -20.77
C TRP A 23 4.32 2.41 -19.48
N THR A 24 3.75 1.30 -19.04
CA THR A 24 2.99 1.24 -17.78
C THR A 24 3.85 1.63 -16.57
N PHE A 25 5.13 1.23 -16.53
CA PHE A 25 6.05 1.59 -15.45
C PHE A 25 6.46 3.07 -15.48
N ILE A 26 6.58 3.65 -16.67
CA ILE A 26 6.85 5.10 -16.82
C ILE A 26 5.67 5.91 -16.30
N VAL A 27 4.43 5.52 -16.63
CA VAL A 27 3.21 6.16 -16.12
C VAL A 27 3.10 5.99 -14.60
N TRP A 28 3.39 4.80 -14.07
CA TRP A 28 3.44 4.55 -12.63
C TRP A 28 4.44 5.47 -11.92
N GLY A 29 5.66 5.60 -12.45
CA GLY A 29 6.67 6.52 -11.90
C GLY A 29 6.22 7.97 -11.97
N GLY A 30 5.67 8.39 -13.12
CA GLY A 30 5.14 9.74 -13.31
C GLY A 30 4.00 10.09 -12.34
N LEU A 31 3.07 9.16 -12.08
CA LEU A 31 1.99 9.34 -11.12
C LEU A 31 2.53 9.52 -9.69
N ASN A 32 3.49 8.71 -9.26
CA ASN A 32 4.10 8.86 -7.94
C ASN A 32 4.83 10.21 -7.80
N ALA A 33 5.54 10.67 -8.84
CA ALA A 33 6.13 12.00 -8.86
C ALA A 33 5.08 13.11 -8.73
N LEU A 34 3.96 12.99 -9.43
CA LEU A 34 2.84 13.93 -9.36
C LEU A 34 2.19 13.93 -7.97
N PHE A 35 2.02 12.78 -7.33
CA PHE A 35 1.44 12.68 -5.99
C PHE A 35 2.36 13.28 -4.92
N PHE A 36 3.67 13.26 -5.13
CA PHE A 36 4.63 13.90 -4.23
C PHE A 36 4.72 15.42 -4.42
N LEU A 37 4.32 15.94 -5.58
CA LEU A 37 4.47 17.34 -5.96
C LEU A 37 3.78 18.33 -5.00
N PRO A 38 2.52 18.10 -4.53
CA PRO A 38 1.87 19.00 -3.57
C PRO A 38 2.63 19.11 -2.24
N LEU A 39 3.26 18.04 -1.77
CA LEU A 39 4.07 18.04 -0.55
C LEU A 39 5.32 18.92 -0.73
N LEU A 40 5.95 18.80 -1.89
CA LEU A 40 7.17 19.51 -2.25
C LEU A 40 6.94 21.00 -2.48
N ILE A 41 5.84 21.38 -3.16
CA ILE A 41 5.47 22.79 -3.41
C ILE A 41 5.07 23.49 -2.10
N ARG A 42 4.31 22.81 -1.24
CA ARG A 42 3.85 23.40 0.03
C ARG A 42 4.93 23.39 1.11
N GLU A 43 6.12 22.87 0.82
CA GLU A 43 7.22 22.61 1.76
C GLU A 43 6.76 21.85 3.01
N LYS A 44 5.70 21.04 2.87
CA LYS A 44 5.05 20.32 3.97
C LYS A 44 5.67 18.96 4.29
N ASN A 45 6.83 18.66 3.71
CA ASN A 45 7.56 17.39 3.91
C ASN A 45 7.91 17.09 5.39
N ARG A 46 7.77 18.06 6.30
CA ARG A 46 8.05 17.91 7.74
C ARG A 46 6.91 18.37 8.66
N HIS A 47 5.72 18.63 8.12
CA HIS A 47 4.61 19.20 8.89
C HIS A 47 3.68 18.15 9.53
N HIS A 48 3.83 16.86 9.20
CA HIS A 48 3.04 15.75 9.76
C HIS A 48 3.99 14.65 10.26
N LEU A 49 4.90 15.00 11.18
CA LEU A 49 5.85 14.05 11.76
C LEU A 49 5.22 13.19 12.87
N GLU A 50 4.07 13.61 13.39
CA GLU A 50 3.32 12.84 14.37
C GLU A 50 2.59 11.67 13.70
N THR A 51 2.53 10.54 14.41
CA THR A 51 1.77 9.38 13.99
C THR A 51 0.29 9.75 13.85
N VAL A 52 -0.36 9.18 12.82
CA VAL A 52 -1.80 9.39 12.62
C VAL A 52 -2.60 9.01 13.87
N ALA A 53 -3.54 9.86 14.26
CA ALA A 53 -4.36 9.69 15.45
C ALA A 53 -3.54 9.49 16.74
N MET A 54 -2.42 10.23 16.90
CA MET A 54 -1.59 10.15 18.10
C MET A 54 -2.43 10.41 19.36
N GLY A 55 -2.33 9.50 20.35
CA GLY A 55 -3.07 9.58 21.61
C GLY A 55 -4.58 9.32 21.54
N LYS A 56 -5.13 8.91 20.38
CA LYS A 56 -6.57 8.61 20.19
C LYS A 56 -6.76 7.23 19.60
N LEU A 57 -7.81 6.50 19.97
CA LEU A 57 -8.08 5.19 19.36
C LEU A 57 -8.61 5.31 17.92
N ILE A 58 -9.38 6.37 17.65
CA ILE A 58 -10.11 6.59 16.40
C ILE A 58 -9.50 7.79 15.68
N PRO A 59 -9.27 7.72 14.35
CA PRO A 59 -8.76 8.85 13.59
C PRO A 59 -9.77 9.99 13.53
N THR A 60 -9.27 11.22 13.43
CA THR A 60 -10.16 12.35 13.10
C THR A 60 -10.68 12.19 11.67
N PHE A 61 -11.76 12.90 11.32
CA PHE A 61 -12.27 12.88 9.95
C PHE A 61 -11.20 13.28 8.93
N ARG A 62 -10.34 14.25 9.29
CA ARG A 62 -9.20 14.67 8.45
C ARG A 62 -8.16 13.56 8.27
N ASP A 63 -7.84 12.83 9.34
CA ASP A 63 -6.90 11.72 9.29
C ASP A 63 -7.44 10.58 8.44
N ALA A 64 -8.70 10.19 8.66
CA ALA A 64 -9.37 9.15 7.89
C ALA A 64 -9.43 9.50 6.40
N PHE A 65 -9.78 10.73 6.07
CA PHE A 65 -9.76 11.21 4.68
C PHE A 65 -8.36 11.19 4.08
N SER A 66 -7.33 11.57 4.83
CA SER A 66 -5.94 11.57 4.35
C SER A 66 -5.41 10.14 4.12
N ILE A 67 -5.74 9.20 5.01
CA ILE A 67 -5.45 7.77 4.83
C ILE A 67 -6.14 7.26 3.56
N LEU A 68 -7.45 7.46 3.44
CA LEU A 68 -8.24 6.96 2.32
C LEU A 68 -7.77 7.54 0.99
N LEU A 69 -7.47 8.84 0.95
CA LEU A 69 -6.97 9.50 -0.25
C LEU A 69 -5.61 8.93 -0.65
N THR A 70 -4.68 8.78 0.28
CA THR A 70 -3.35 8.21 -0.01
C THR A 70 -3.48 6.77 -0.51
N PHE A 71 -4.28 5.95 0.17
CA PHE A 71 -4.55 4.58 -0.24
C PHE A 71 -5.16 4.52 -1.65
N ALA A 72 -6.17 5.33 -1.94
CA ALA A 72 -6.81 5.38 -3.26
C ALA A 72 -5.84 5.81 -4.36
N LEU A 73 -5.01 6.83 -4.13
CA LEU A 73 -3.99 7.28 -5.08
C LEU A 73 -2.95 6.18 -5.33
N THR A 74 -2.46 5.52 -4.27
CA THR A 74 -1.51 4.42 -4.39
C THR A 74 -2.11 3.23 -5.15
N CYS A 75 -3.34 2.82 -4.82
CA CYS A 75 -4.05 1.76 -5.55
C CYS A 75 -4.24 2.11 -7.03
N PHE A 76 -4.61 3.36 -7.32
CA PHE A 76 -4.75 3.83 -8.70
C PHE A 76 -3.42 3.77 -9.46
N ALA A 77 -2.30 4.19 -8.85
CA ALA A 77 -0.98 4.05 -9.47
C ALA A 77 -0.65 2.58 -9.73
N TRP A 78 -0.93 1.71 -8.77
CA TRP A 78 -0.63 0.27 -8.84
C TRP A 78 -1.37 -0.46 -9.98
N ILE A 79 -2.47 0.09 -10.51
CA ILE A 79 -3.10 -0.42 -11.74
C ILE A 79 -2.07 -0.49 -12.88
N PHE A 80 -1.29 0.58 -13.07
CA PHE A 80 -0.26 0.64 -14.10
C PHE A 80 0.94 -0.26 -13.75
N PHE A 81 1.32 -0.35 -12.48
CA PHE A 81 2.41 -1.24 -12.08
C PHE A 81 2.12 -2.72 -12.39
N ARG A 82 0.86 -3.14 -12.22
CA ARG A 82 0.47 -4.55 -12.39
C ARG A 82 0.02 -4.92 -13.80
N ALA A 83 -0.50 -3.97 -14.57
CA ALA A 83 -1.05 -4.24 -15.89
C ALA A 83 0.05 -4.64 -16.90
N GLU A 84 -0.24 -5.66 -17.69
CA GLU A 84 0.66 -6.19 -18.73
C GLU A 84 0.97 -5.17 -19.83
N ASN A 85 0.05 -4.22 -20.09
CA ASN A 85 0.23 -3.16 -21.07
C ASN A 85 -0.75 -2.01 -20.81
N MET A 86 -0.58 -0.92 -21.56
CA MET A 86 -1.39 0.30 -21.42
C MET A 86 -2.87 0.05 -21.69
N THR A 87 -3.21 -0.78 -22.67
CA THR A 87 -4.60 -1.13 -23.01
C THR A 87 -5.27 -1.84 -21.83
N SER A 88 -4.61 -2.83 -21.23
CA SER A 88 -5.10 -3.54 -20.04
C SER A 88 -5.29 -2.59 -18.85
N ALA A 89 -4.36 -1.66 -18.62
CA ALA A 89 -4.48 -0.66 -17.55
C ALA A 89 -5.73 0.23 -17.73
N LEU A 90 -5.98 0.72 -18.95
CA LEU A 90 -7.16 1.53 -19.25
C LEU A 90 -8.46 0.71 -19.14
N THR A 91 -8.44 -0.57 -19.53
CA THR A 91 -9.58 -1.47 -19.32
C THR A 91 -9.88 -1.66 -17.84
N TYR A 92 -8.87 -1.83 -16.97
CA TYR A 92 -9.09 -1.88 -15.53
C TYR A 92 -9.74 -0.61 -15.00
N ILE A 93 -9.26 0.57 -15.41
CA ILE A 93 -9.85 1.86 -15.00
C ILE A 93 -11.31 1.96 -15.44
N ARG A 94 -11.62 1.59 -16.69
CA ARG A 94 -13.00 1.59 -17.20
C ARG A 94 -13.90 0.65 -16.40
N ASN A 95 -13.40 -0.54 -16.05
CA ASN A 95 -14.18 -1.55 -15.35
C ASN A 95 -14.51 -1.18 -13.91
N ILE A 96 -13.68 -0.35 -13.24
CA ILE A 96 -13.98 0.19 -11.90
C ILE A 96 -15.33 0.92 -11.88
N PHE A 97 -15.69 1.59 -12.98
CA PHE A 97 -16.94 2.34 -13.12
C PHE A 97 -18.04 1.57 -13.86
N SER A 98 -17.87 0.26 -14.06
CA SER A 98 -18.89 -0.57 -14.70
C SER A 98 -20.00 -0.96 -13.72
N GLU A 99 -21.17 -1.32 -14.24
CA GLU A 99 -22.32 -1.77 -13.43
C GLU A 99 -22.00 -3.02 -12.58
N THR A 100 -20.97 -3.78 -12.96
CA THR A 100 -20.50 -4.94 -12.19
C THR A 100 -20.05 -4.58 -10.78
N LEU A 101 -19.70 -3.31 -10.52
CA LEU A 101 -19.40 -2.80 -9.18
C LEU A 101 -20.54 -3.07 -8.17
N PHE A 102 -21.78 -3.07 -8.63
CA PHE A 102 -22.97 -3.31 -7.80
C PHE A 102 -23.42 -4.78 -7.78
N THR A 103 -22.64 -5.67 -8.41
CA THR A 103 -22.92 -7.10 -8.45
C THR A 103 -22.04 -7.84 -7.44
N MET A 104 -22.61 -8.83 -6.75
CA MET A 104 -21.85 -9.64 -5.81
C MET A 104 -20.93 -10.60 -6.58
N PRO A 105 -19.61 -10.61 -6.30
CA PRO A 105 -18.71 -11.56 -6.96
C PRO A 105 -19.04 -12.99 -6.54
N LYS A 106 -18.88 -13.94 -7.47
CA LYS A 106 -19.19 -15.37 -7.26
C LYS A 106 -18.35 -16.01 -6.15
N SER A 107 -17.15 -15.49 -5.91
CA SER A 107 -16.23 -15.94 -4.86
C SER A 107 -15.58 -14.74 -4.20
N LEU A 108 -15.77 -14.61 -2.89
CA LEU A 108 -15.06 -13.63 -2.09
C LEU A 108 -13.80 -14.27 -1.49
N PRO A 109 -12.63 -13.60 -1.57
CA PRO A 109 -11.39 -14.08 -0.97
C PRO A 109 -11.39 -13.85 0.55
N PHE A 110 -12.26 -14.56 1.27
CA PHE A 110 -12.48 -14.39 2.72
C PHE A 110 -11.20 -14.58 3.54
N LYS A 111 -10.35 -15.53 3.13
CA LYS A 111 -9.06 -15.81 3.78
C LYS A 111 -8.14 -14.61 3.68
N GLU A 112 -8.02 -14.00 2.50
CA GLU A 112 -7.20 -12.82 2.25
C GLU A 112 -7.73 -11.62 3.03
N PHE A 113 -9.05 -11.38 3.03
CA PHE A 113 -9.65 -10.32 3.84
C PHE A 113 -9.44 -10.52 5.35
N PHE A 114 -9.51 -11.75 5.83
CA PHE A 114 -9.20 -12.07 7.22
C PHE A 114 -7.74 -11.75 7.57
N LEU A 115 -6.79 -12.18 6.74
CA LEU A 115 -5.37 -11.91 6.96
C LEU A 115 -5.04 -10.40 6.90
N ILE A 116 -5.63 -9.68 5.94
CA ILE A 116 -5.52 -8.21 5.86
C ILE A 116 -6.11 -7.58 7.12
N GLY A 117 -7.27 -8.04 7.58
CA GLY A 117 -7.90 -7.54 8.81
C GLY A 117 -7.00 -7.73 10.03
N VAL A 118 -6.41 -8.92 10.21
CA VAL A 118 -5.45 -9.19 11.29
C VAL A 118 -4.24 -8.25 11.19
N MET A 119 -3.66 -8.08 9.99
CA MET A 119 -2.52 -7.19 9.77
C MET A 119 -2.87 -5.73 10.10
N LEU A 120 -4.01 -5.23 9.61
CA LEU A 120 -4.44 -3.85 9.86
C LEU A 120 -4.73 -3.61 11.34
N ILE A 121 -5.29 -4.58 12.06
CA ILE A 121 -5.51 -4.48 13.51
C ILE A 121 -4.16 -4.39 14.23
N LEU A 122 -3.22 -5.28 13.95
CA LEU A 122 -1.90 -5.28 14.58
C LEU A 122 -1.16 -3.96 14.29
N GLU A 123 -1.14 -3.53 13.03
CA GLU A 123 -0.53 -2.27 12.61
C GLU A 123 -1.21 -1.08 13.32
N TRP A 124 -2.54 -1.05 13.40
CA TRP A 124 -3.27 0.05 14.04
C TRP A 124 -2.94 0.20 15.52
N PHE A 125 -2.82 -0.91 16.26
CA PHE A 125 -2.45 -0.89 17.68
C PHE A 125 -0.96 -0.65 17.91
N ASN A 126 -0.10 -0.93 16.93
CA ASN A 126 1.35 -0.74 17.00
C ASN A 126 1.87 0.47 16.23
N ARG A 127 1.00 1.32 15.64
CA ARG A 127 1.41 2.45 14.79
C ARG A 127 2.32 3.50 15.44
N THR A 128 2.37 3.56 16.76
CA THR A 128 3.27 4.46 17.53
C THR A 128 4.58 3.78 17.92
N GLN A 129 4.78 2.53 17.52
CA GLN A 129 6.00 1.76 17.75
C GLN A 129 6.87 1.80 16.49
N GLU A 130 8.09 1.30 16.57
CA GLU A 130 9.00 1.27 15.42
C GLU A 130 8.54 0.29 14.34
N HIS A 131 7.83 -0.78 14.73
CA HIS A 131 7.27 -1.76 13.80
C HIS A 131 5.95 -2.40 14.27
N GLY A 132 5.15 -2.89 13.32
CA GLY A 132 3.80 -3.44 13.56
C GLY A 132 3.69 -4.68 14.44
N LEU A 133 4.80 -5.34 14.76
CA LEU A 133 4.90 -6.49 15.67
C LEU A 133 5.67 -6.18 16.96
N GLU A 134 5.88 -4.91 17.30
CA GLU A 134 6.53 -4.50 18.54
C GLU A 134 5.57 -4.67 19.73
N VAL A 135 5.47 -5.90 20.23
CA VAL A 135 4.52 -6.32 21.26
C VAL A 135 5.18 -6.54 22.63
N GLU A 136 6.36 -5.96 22.86
CA GLU A 136 7.14 -6.15 24.09
C GLU A 136 6.48 -5.56 25.33
N ARG A 137 5.66 -4.51 25.16
CA ARG A 137 4.87 -3.89 26.21
C ARG A 137 3.79 -4.80 26.82
N TYR A 138 3.41 -5.88 26.13
CA TYR A 138 2.40 -6.81 26.60
C TYR A 138 3.00 -7.89 27.52
N HIS A 139 2.16 -8.44 28.39
CA HIS A 139 2.56 -9.53 29.28
C HIS A 139 3.16 -10.71 28.49
N VAL A 140 4.18 -11.37 29.05
CA VAL A 140 5.00 -12.39 28.37
C VAL A 140 4.18 -13.51 27.71
N TRP A 141 3.08 -13.94 28.33
CA TRP A 141 2.19 -14.97 27.78
C TRP A 141 1.44 -14.49 26.55
N LEU A 142 0.91 -13.26 26.58
CA LEU A 142 0.22 -12.67 25.44
C LEU A 142 1.19 -12.47 24.28
N ARG A 143 2.40 -11.98 24.56
CA ARG A 143 3.47 -11.85 23.57
C ARG A 143 3.81 -13.18 22.90
N ARG A 144 4.04 -14.23 23.69
CA ARG A 144 4.33 -15.58 23.16
C ARG A 144 3.18 -16.11 22.32
N PHE A 145 1.93 -15.88 22.75
CA PHE A 145 0.75 -16.26 21.99
C PHE A 145 0.69 -15.53 20.64
N ILE A 146 0.90 -14.22 20.60
CA ILE A 146 0.93 -13.44 19.35
C ILE A 146 1.99 -13.98 18.39
N TYR A 147 3.22 -14.22 18.86
CA TYR A 147 4.27 -14.78 18.03
C TYR A 147 3.93 -16.18 17.52
N ALA A 148 3.44 -17.07 18.38
CA ALA A 148 3.02 -18.41 17.97
C ALA A 148 1.88 -18.36 16.95
N ALA A 149 0.91 -17.46 17.11
CA ALA A 149 -0.20 -17.28 16.19
C ALA A 149 0.28 -16.77 14.82
N VAL A 150 1.16 -15.77 14.78
CA VAL A 150 1.73 -15.24 13.53
C VAL A 150 2.56 -16.32 12.81
N ILE A 151 3.43 -17.05 13.54
CA ILE A 151 4.21 -18.16 12.98
C ILE A 151 3.28 -19.24 12.42
N TYR A 152 2.24 -19.61 13.16
CA TYR A 152 1.25 -20.57 12.70
C TYR A 152 0.56 -20.11 11.41
N LEU A 153 0.13 -18.85 11.32
CA LEU A 153 -0.49 -18.29 10.11
C LEU A 153 0.48 -18.33 8.93
N ILE A 154 1.75 -17.97 9.14
CA ILE A 154 2.79 -18.03 8.11
C ILE A 154 2.94 -19.47 7.63
N ILE A 155 3.13 -20.45 8.52
CA ILE A 155 3.33 -21.86 8.14
C ILE A 155 2.07 -22.42 7.46
N ARG A 156 0.88 -22.09 7.97
CA ARG A 156 -0.40 -22.61 7.47
C ARG A 156 -0.70 -22.16 6.04
N TYR A 157 -0.25 -20.96 5.67
CA TYR A 157 -0.52 -20.33 4.38
C TYR A 157 0.73 -20.14 3.52
N ALA A 158 1.90 -20.56 3.98
CA ALA A 158 3.13 -20.55 3.20
C ALA A 158 2.95 -21.41 1.94
N ASN A 159 3.36 -20.84 0.80
CA ASN A 159 3.43 -21.58 -0.44
C ASN A 159 4.86 -22.07 -0.64
N PHE A 160 5.09 -23.36 -0.40
CA PHE A 160 6.40 -24.02 -0.54
C PHE A 160 6.69 -24.48 -1.98
N GLY A 161 5.83 -24.16 -2.94
CA GLY A 161 6.05 -24.44 -4.36
C GLY A 161 7.08 -23.50 -5.00
N SER A 162 7.56 -23.87 -6.19
CA SER A 162 8.48 -23.05 -7.01
C SER A 162 7.74 -21.91 -7.72
N ASN A 163 7.19 -20.96 -6.96
CA ASN A 163 6.67 -19.73 -7.55
C ASN A 163 7.82 -18.77 -7.80
N GLU A 164 7.84 -18.17 -8.98
CA GLU A 164 8.75 -17.06 -9.25
C GLU A 164 8.44 -15.91 -8.30
N PHE A 165 9.50 -15.23 -7.86
CA PHE A 165 9.35 -14.05 -7.03
C PHE A 165 8.52 -13.00 -7.78
N ILE A 166 7.68 -12.24 -7.07
CA ILE A 166 6.74 -11.29 -7.68
C ILE A 166 7.40 -10.31 -8.65
N TYR A 167 8.70 -9.98 -8.46
CA TYR A 167 9.47 -9.12 -9.37
C TYR A 167 9.72 -9.70 -10.77
N PHE A 168 9.47 -10.99 -10.98
CA PHE A 168 9.63 -11.65 -12.28
C PHE A 168 8.29 -11.94 -12.96
N GLN A 169 7.16 -11.57 -12.35
CA GLN A 169 5.81 -11.87 -12.84
C GLN A 169 5.13 -10.72 -13.58
N PHE A 170 5.91 -9.80 -14.15
CA PHE A 170 5.42 -8.62 -14.88
C PHE A 170 5.76 -8.70 -16.37
#